data_AF-A0A7S1W4K1-F1
#
_entry.id   AF-A0A7S1W4K1-F1
#
_cell.length_a   1.000
_cell.length_b   1.000
_cell.length_c   1.000
_cell.angle_alpha   90.00
_cell.angle_beta   90.00
_cell.angle_gamma   90.00
#
_symmetry.space_group_name_H-M   'P 1'
#
loop_
_entity.id
_entity.type
_entity.pdbx_description
1 polymer ?
#
loop_
_entity_poly.entity_id
_entity_poly.type
_entity_poly.pdbx_seq_one_letter_code
_entity_poly.pdbx_strand_id
1 'polypeptide(L)'
;ANQRSVAIGMTSVAAADAGVRFVVSTGDNFYPTGVKGVTDPHFNKTFETPFASPEMREMLWLISAGNHDQWGITGQVQYSLTAAPLTETRLPRSERWYFPKPVYAMEVPVSPRRSARFVVLNSYGRNTPATLKFLQSEMEEALRGGVRGNDAARKAKLAA
;
A
#
# COMPACT_ATOMS: atom_id res chain seq x y z
N ALA A 1 2.59 -22.23 -8.26
CA ALA A 1 1.36 -22.41 -9.06
C ALA A 1 0.32 -21.35 -8.70
N ASN A 2 -0.01 -21.16 -7.41
CA ASN A 2 -1.15 -20.32 -7.00
C ASN A 2 -0.97 -18.80 -7.23
N GLN A 3 0.23 -18.24 -7.03
CA GLN A 3 0.46 -16.79 -7.21
C GLN A 3 0.18 -16.30 -8.63
N ARG A 4 0.49 -17.12 -9.65
CA ARG A 4 0.21 -16.77 -11.05
C ARG A 4 -1.29 -16.73 -11.32
N SER A 5 -2.06 -17.66 -10.77
CA SER A 5 -3.52 -17.67 -10.92
C SER A 5 -4.17 -16.43 -10.28
N VAL A 6 -3.69 -16.02 -9.11
CA VAL A 6 -4.12 -14.76 -8.48
C VAL A 6 -3.81 -13.57 -9.38
N ALA A 7 -2.59 -13.48 -9.92
CA ALA A 7 -2.21 -12.39 -10.81
C ALA A 7 -3.05 -12.32 -12.09
N ILE A 8 -3.40 -13.48 -12.68
CA ILE A 8 -4.31 -13.55 -13.84
C ILE A 8 -5.71 -13.04 -13.46
N GLY A 9 -6.24 -13.45 -12.31
CA GLY A 9 -7.53 -12.97 -11.82
C GLY A 9 -7.54 -11.46 -11.58
N MET A 10 -6.51 -10.93 -10.90
CA MET A 10 -6.37 -9.49 -10.66
C MET A 10 -6.23 -8.70 -11.97
N THR A 11 -5.45 -9.22 -12.93
CA THR A 11 -5.32 -8.61 -14.26
C THR A 11 -6.67 -8.56 -14.98
N SER A 12 -7.45 -9.64 -14.91
CA SER A 12 -8.78 -9.70 -15.53
C SER A 12 -9.74 -8.66 -14.93
N VAL A 13 -9.69 -8.46 -13.61
CA VAL A 13 -10.49 -7.43 -12.93
C VAL A 13 -10.02 -6.03 -13.34
N ALA A 14 -8.72 -5.76 -13.33
CA ALA A 14 -8.18 -4.45 -13.70
C ALA A 14 -8.43 -4.11 -15.19
N ALA A 15 -8.43 -5.12 -16.07
CA ALA A 15 -8.78 -4.96 -17.49
C ALA A 15 -10.28 -4.66 -17.68
N ALA A 16 -11.15 -5.26 -16.87
CA ALA A 16 -12.60 -5.08 -16.97
C ALA A 16 -13.09 -3.77 -16.33
N ASP A 17 -12.38 -3.25 -15.33
CA ASP A 17 -12.77 -2.06 -14.58
C ASP A 17 -11.64 -1.02 -14.56
N ALA A 18 -11.77 -0.03 -15.46
CA ALA A 18 -10.90 1.14 -15.50
C ALA A 18 -11.08 2.07 -14.27
N GLY A 19 -11.89 1.70 -13.28
CA GLY A 19 -12.04 2.32 -11.97
C GLY A 19 -11.06 1.82 -10.91
N VAL A 20 -10.35 0.71 -11.15
CA VAL A 20 -9.27 0.25 -10.26
C VAL A 20 -8.11 1.26 -10.31
N ARG A 21 -7.61 1.67 -9.14
CA ARG A 21 -6.58 2.73 -9.02
C ARG A 21 -5.29 2.28 -8.31
N PHE A 22 -5.41 1.31 -7.42
CA PHE A 22 -4.29 0.77 -6.63
C PHE A 22 -4.71 -0.57 -6.01
N VAL A 23 -3.73 -1.29 -5.48
CA VAL A 23 -3.89 -2.53 -4.72
C VAL A 23 -3.52 -2.27 -3.28
N VAL A 24 -4.22 -2.91 -2.34
CA VAL A 24 -3.81 -3.00 -0.94
C VAL A 24 -3.37 -4.43 -0.66
N SER A 25 -2.09 -4.63 -0.31
CA SER A 25 -1.59 -5.89 0.24
C SER A 25 -1.77 -5.89 1.75
N THR A 26 -2.43 -6.91 2.29
CA THR A 26 -2.74 -7.02 3.72
C THR A 26 -1.68 -7.78 4.53
N GLY A 27 -0.48 -8.00 3.96
CA GLY A 27 0.65 -8.64 4.63
C GLY A 27 0.94 -10.05 4.12
N ASP A 28 1.91 -10.70 4.77
CA ASP A 28 2.47 -11.99 4.37
C ASP A 28 2.97 -11.99 2.93
N ASN A 29 3.73 -10.94 2.60
CA ASN A 29 4.15 -10.68 1.24
C ASN A 29 5.17 -11.71 0.74
N PHE A 30 6.07 -12.15 1.62
CA PHE A 30 7.14 -13.09 1.25
C PHE A 30 7.31 -14.22 2.27
N TYR A 31 6.86 -15.41 1.89
CA TYR A 31 7.04 -16.63 2.68
C TYR A 31 8.42 -17.28 2.48
N PRO A 32 8.94 -18.01 3.48
CA PRO A 32 8.40 -18.12 4.84
C PRO A 32 8.93 -17.03 5.79
N THR A 33 9.94 -16.26 5.41
CA THR A 33 10.69 -15.41 6.36
C THR A 33 11.10 -14.06 5.76
N GLY A 34 10.27 -13.50 4.87
CA GLY A 34 10.51 -12.19 4.29
C GLY A 34 11.60 -12.20 3.23
N VAL A 35 12.22 -11.04 3.03
CA VAL A 35 13.32 -10.80 2.10
C VAL A 35 14.60 -10.44 2.85
N LYS A 36 15.76 -10.80 2.32
CA LYS A 36 17.07 -10.50 2.93
C LYS A 36 17.55 -9.07 2.66
N GLY A 37 16.93 -8.36 1.73
CA GLY A 37 17.28 -7.00 1.35
C GLY A 37 16.71 -6.63 -0.02
N VAL A 38 17.04 -5.43 -0.51
CA VAL A 38 16.46 -4.87 -1.75
C VAL A 38 16.77 -5.66 -3.03
N THR A 39 17.81 -6.50 -3.02
CA THR A 39 18.20 -7.37 -4.16
C THR A 39 17.69 -8.80 -4.02
N ASP A 40 16.85 -9.09 -3.02
CA ASP A 40 16.36 -10.45 -2.82
C ASP A 40 15.53 -10.91 -4.03
N PRO A 41 15.81 -12.08 -4.63
CA PRO A 41 15.07 -12.59 -5.78
C PRO A 41 13.58 -12.82 -5.50
N HIS A 42 13.15 -12.87 -4.24
CA HIS A 42 11.73 -12.95 -3.87
C HIS A 42 10.91 -11.79 -4.43
N PHE A 43 11.45 -10.56 -4.49
CA PHE A 43 10.74 -9.44 -5.14
C PHE A 43 10.41 -9.78 -6.59
N ASN A 44 11.40 -10.24 -7.36
CA ASN A 44 11.16 -10.61 -8.76
C ASN A 44 10.23 -11.82 -8.90
N LYS A 45 10.43 -12.86 -8.09
CA LYS A 45 9.70 -14.12 -8.21
C LYS A 45 8.24 -14.03 -7.76
N THR A 46 7.98 -13.26 -6.71
CA THR A 46 6.68 -13.21 -6.02
C THR A 46 5.88 -11.96 -6.40
N PHE A 47 6.54 -10.86 -6.76
CA PHE A 47 5.91 -9.57 -7.01
C PHE A 47 6.12 -9.03 -8.43
N GLU A 48 7.36 -8.88 -8.91
CA GLU A 48 7.59 -8.26 -10.23
C GLU A 48 7.08 -9.13 -11.36
N THR A 49 7.55 -10.38 -11.44
CA THR A 49 7.19 -11.25 -12.58
C THR A 49 5.71 -11.60 -12.63
N PRO A 50 5.03 -11.98 -11.52
CA PRO A 50 3.62 -12.36 -11.60
C PRO A 50 2.70 -11.19 -11.95
N PHE A 51 3.01 -9.97 -11.49
CA PHE A 51 2.15 -8.78 -11.66
C PHE A 51 2.69 -7.80 -12.71
N ALA A 52 3.40 -8.31 -13.72
CA ALA A 52 3.99 -7.52 -14.81
C ALA A 52 3.05 -7.25 -16.00
N SER A 53 1.76 -7.63 -15.92
CA SER A 53 0.80 -7.39 -16.99
C SER A 53 0.63 -5.87 -17.26
N PRO A 54 0.29 -5.45 -18.49
CA PRO A 54 0.12 -4.04 -18.83
C PRO A 54 -0.83 -3.28 -17.89
N GLU A 55 -1.87 -3.97 -17.40
CA GLU A 55 -2.90 -3.43 -16.50
C GLU A 55 -2.39 -3.27 -15.07
N MET A 56 -1.37 -4.03 -14.66
CA MET A 56 -0.87 -4.07 -13.28
C MET A 56 0.49 -3.40 -13.09
N ARG A 57 1.30 -3.28 -14.16
CA ARG A 57 2.70 -2.84 -14.08
C ARG A 57 2.88 -1.41 -13.57
N GLU A 58 1.88 -0.54 -13.77
CA GLU A 58 1.86 0.84 -13.27
C GLU A 58 0.99 1.02 -12.01
N MET A 59 0.33 -0.05 -11.56
CA MET A 59 -0.63 0.02 -10.46
C MET A 59 0.10 0.19 -9.13
N LEU A 60 -0.24 1.20 -8.33
CA LEU A 60 0.32 1.38 -6.99
C LEU A 60 -0.10 0.23 -6.06
N TRP A 61 0.81 -0.26 -5.24
CA TRP A 61 0.60 -1.28 -4.20
C TRP A 61 0.89 -0.69 -2.83
N LEU A 62 -0.14 -0.58 -2.01
CA LEU A 62 -0.06 -0.17 -0.62
C LEU A 62 0.21 -1.41 0.22
N ILE A 63 1.36 -1.48 0.85
CA ILE A 63 1.82 -2.70 1.50
C ILE A 63 1.64 -2.62 3.00
N SER A 64 1.04 -3.67 3.57
CA SER A 64 1.13 -4.02 4.98
C SER A 64 2.15 -5.15 5.19
N ALA A 65 2.61 -5.35 6.42
CA ALA A 65 3.47 -6.48 6.80
C ALA A 65 2.70 -7.48 7.69
N GLY A 66 2.84 -8.77 7.37
CA GLY A 66 2.31 -9.88 8.15
C GLY A 66 3.39 -10.55 9.01
N ASN A 67 3.07 -11.71 9.59
CA ASN A 67 4.00 -12.44 10.46
C ASN A 67 5.19 -13.03 9.69
N HIS A 68 5.02 -13.39 8.42
CA HIS A 68 6.13 -13.92 7.61
C HIS A 68 7.12 -12.83 7.16
N ASP A 69 6.72 -11.56 7.21
CA ASP A 69 7.53 -10.44 6.72
C ASP A 69 8.53 -9.90 7.74
N GLN A 70 8.44 -10.29 9.01
CA GLN A 70 9.09 -9.56 10.11
C GLN A 70 10.61 -9.46 9.98
N TRP A 71 11.26 -10.50 9.48
CA TRP A 71 12.72 -10.47 9.23
C TRP A 71 13.12 -9.72 7.96
N GLY A 72 12.15 -9.42 7.09
CA GLY A 72 12.35 -8.70 5.84
C GLY A 72 11.82 -7.27 5.82
N ILE A 73 11.27 -6.75 6.92
CA ILE A 73 10.69 -5.40 6.98
C ILE A 73 11.66 -4.34 6.46
N THR A 74 12.90 -4.34 6.94
CA THR A 74 13.90 -3.35 6.51
C THR A 74 14.14 -3.43 5.00
N GLY A 75 14.23 -4.64 4.45
CA GLY A 75 14.40 -4.85 3.00
C GLY A 75 13.20 -4.36 2.19
N GLN A 76 11.96 -4.60 2.67
CA GLN A 76 10.74 -4.14 2.03
C GLN A 76 10.58 -2.61 2.10
N VAL A 77 10.94 -2.00 3.22
CA VAL A 77 10.94 -0.53 3.36
C VAL A 77 11.97 0.09 2.43
N GLN A 78 13.20 -0.43 2.43
CA GLN A 78 14.24 0.05 1.52
C GLN A 78 13.84 -0.15 0.06
N TYR A 79 13.19 -1.25 -0.29
CA TYR A 79 12.71 -1.51 -1.65
C TYR A 79 11.73 -0.41 -2.10
N SER A 80 10.82 0.02 -1.22
CA SER A 80 9.90 1.14 -1.47
C SER A 80 10.60 2.46 -1.76
N LEU A 81 11.75 2.69 -1.12
CA LEU A 81 12.49 3.95 -1.22
C LEU A 81 13.48 4.01 -2.39
N THR A 82 13.63 2.93 -3.16
CA THR A 82 14.66 2.82 -4.22
C THR A 82 14.27 3.42 -5.58
N ALA A 83 13.43 4.47 -5.60
CA ALA A 83 13.06 5.15 -6.85
C ALA A 83 14.23 6.00 -7.43
N ALA A 84 14.59 5.68 -8.70
CA ALA A 84 15.44 6.39 -9.71
C ALA A 84 16.98 6.24 -9.71
N PRO A 85 17.70 6.36 -10.87
CA PRO A 85 17.28 6.49 -12.29
C PRO A 85 17.64 5.28 -13.19
N LEU A 86 17.05 5.28 -14.40
CA LEU A 86 17.28 4.31 -15.48
C LEU A 86 18.77 4.18 -15.84
N THR A 87 19.27 2.95 -15.82
CA THR A 87 20.40 2.54 -16.66
C THR A 87 19.92 1.37 -17.50
N GLU A 88 20.45 1.23 -18.71
CA GLU A 88 19.95 0.34 -19.78
C GLU A 88 19.84 -1.16 -19.40
N THR A 89 20.25 -1.55 -18.20
CA THR A 89 20.26 -2.93 -17.70
C THR A 89 19.41 -3.18 -16.45
N ARG A 90 18.62 -2.21 -15.95
CA ARG A 90 17.85 -2.40 -14.71
C ARG A 90 16.49 -1.68 -14.70
N LEU A 91 15.42 -2.46 -14.52
CA LEU A 91 14.08 -1.94 -14.20
C LEU A 91 14.14 -1.08 -12.91
N PRO A 92 13.39 0.04 -12.82
CA PRO A 92 13.22 0.76 -11.57
C PRO A 92 12.66 -0.22 -10.52
N ARG A 93 13.32 -0.31 -9.36
CA ARG A 93 13.06 -1.41 -8.42
C ARG A 93 11.60 -1.46 -7.98
N SER A 94 10.93 -0.34 -7.72
CA SER A 94 9.47 -0.27 -7.78
C SER A 94 8.96 1.15 -7.54
N GLU A 95 8.43 1.81 -8.57
CA GLU A 95 7.60 3.01 -8.34
C GLU A 95 6.22 2.63 -7.78
N ARG A 96 5.88 1.34 -7.87
CA ARG A 96 4.60 0.77 -7.46
C ARG A 96 4.57 0.16 -6.06
N TRP A 97 5.70 -0.19 -5.45
CA TRP A 97 5.73 -0.75 -4.09
C TRP A 97 5.79 0.36 -3.04
N TYR A 98 4.67 0.66 -2.38
CA TYR A 98 4.58 1.68 -1.35
C TYR A 98 4.55 1.08 0.05
N PHE A 99 5.71 1.13 0.72
CA PHE A 99 5.92 0.68 2.09
C PHE A 99 6.96 1.55 2.80
N PRO A 100 6.68 2.83 3.06
CA PRO A 100 7.68 3.77 3.57
C PRO A 100 8.14 3.47 5.01
N LYS A 101 7.30 2.77 5.78
CA LYS A 101 7.56 2.35 7.16
C LYS A 101 6.53 1.29 7.58
N PRO A 102 6.77 0.52 8.66
CA PRO A 102 5.90 -0.58 9.07
C PRO A 102 4.49 -0.16 9.50
N VAL A 103 4.30 1.11 9.84
CA VAL A 103 3.02 1.69 10.24
C VAL A 103 2.94 3.09 9.63
N TYR A 104 1.95 3.34 8.78
CA TYR A 104 1.79 4.61 8.08
C TYR A 104 0.32 4.89 7.79
N ALA A 105 0.04 6.14 7.42
CA ALA A 105 -1.23 6.52 6.85
C ALA A 105 -1.00 7.30 5.56
N MET A 106 -1.95 7.18 4.65
CA MET A 106 -1.95 7.95 3.41
C MET A 106 -3.35 8.32 3.01
N GLU A 107 -3.45 9.46 2.35
CA GLU A 107 -4.69 9.95 1.81
C GLU A 107 -4.74 9.67 0.31
N VAL A 108 -5.80 8.99 -0.14
CA VAL A 108 -6.01 8.65 -1.53
C VAL A 108 -7.20 9.44 -2.06
N PRO A 109 -7.04 10.27 -3.09
CA PRO A 109 -8.16 10.94 -3.75
C PRO A 109 -9.11 9.90 -4.36
N VAL A 110 -10.39 9.99 -4.02
CA VAL A 110 -11.46 9.15 -4.62
C VAL A 110 -12.37 9.95 -5.55
N SER A 111 -12.35 11.29 -5.42
CA SER A 111 -12.95 12.23 -6.38
C SER A 111 -12.27 13.61 -6.25
N PRO A 112 -12.55 14.58 -7.15
CA PRO A 112 -11.96 15.92 -7.06
C PRO A 112 -12.19 16.66 -5.73
N ARG A 113 -13.16 16.22 -4.92
CA ARG A 113 -13.50 16.85 -3.63
C ARG A 113 -13.51 15.87 -2.45
N ARG A 114 -13.13 14.60 -2.66
CA ARG A 114 -13.16 13.58 -1.62
C ARG A 114 -11.91 12.73 -1.67
N SER A 115 -11.44 12.38 -0.48
CA SER A 115 -10.36 11.44 -0.29
C SER A 115 -10.76 10.37 0.72
N ALA A 116 -10.12 9.21 0.61
CA ALA A 116 -10.17 8.14 1.58
C ALA A 116 -8.82 8.08 2.30
N ARG A 117 -8.85 8.03 3.63
CA ARG A 117 -7.66 7.88 4.45
C ARG A 117 -7.43 6.40 4.76
N PHE A 118 -6.28 5.88 4.34
CA PHE A 118 -5.84 4.52 4.63
C PHE A 118 -4.86 4.55 5.78
N VAL A 119 -5.14 3.79 6.84
CA VAL A 119 -4.26 3.62 8.00
C VAL A 119 -3.76 2.18 7.97
N VAL A 120 -2.46 2.00 7.75
CA VAL A 120 -1.81 0.70 7.51
C VAL A 120 -0.96 0.32 8.72
N LEU A 121 -1.14 -0.92 9.18
CA LEU A 121 -0.60 -1.42 10.44
C LEU A 121 0.21 -2.69 10.21
N ASN A 122 1.33 -2.82 10.92
CA ASN A 122 2.00 -4.10 11.12
C ASN A 122 1.41 -4.77 12.37
N SER A 123 0.50 -5.73 12.19
CA SER A 123 -0.26 -6.37 13.27
C SER A 123 0.53 -7.40 14.09
N TYR A 124 1.63 -7.91 13.55
CA TYR A 124 2.51 -8.84 14.27
C TYR A 124 3.68 -8.13 14.97
N GLY A 125 4.05 -6.94 14.48
CA GLY A 125 5.11 -6.13 15.07
C GLY A 125 4.83 -5.78 16.53
N ARG A 126 5.89 -5.49 17.30
CA ARG A 126 5.71 -5.03 18.68
C ARG A 126 4.89 -3.75 18.69
N ASN A 127 3.78 -3.74 19.43
CA ASN A 127 3.04 -2.52 19.74
C ASN A 127 3.91 -1.61 20.62
N THR A 128 4.65 -0.71 19.98
CA THR A 128 5.42 0.30 20.69
C THR A 128 4.50 1.42 21.17
N PRO A 129 4.86 2.16 22.24
CA PRO A 129 4.13 3.37 22.62
C PRO A 129 3.99 4.38 21.47
N ALA A 130 4.99 4.45 20.58
CA ALA A 130 4.94 5.30 19.38
C ALA A 130 3.87 4.81 18.38
N THR A 131 3.78 3.50 18.14
CA THR A 131 2.76 2.90 17.28
C THR A 131 1.36 3.14 17.81
N LEU A 132 1.14 2.98 19.12
CA LEU A 132 -0.16 3.23 19.76
C LEU A 132 -0.54 4.72 19.70
N LYS A 133 0.42 5.63 19.97
CA LYS A 133 0.19 7.08 19.83
C LYS A 133 -0.15 7.46 18.39
N PHE A 134 0.53 6.88 17.41
CA PHE A 134 0.21 7.08 16.00
C PHE A 134 -1.22 6.64 15.69
N LEU A 135 -1.59 5.42 16.09
CA LEU A 135 -2.94 4.89 15.91
C LEU A 135 -4.01 5.77 16.53
N GLN A 136 -3.79 6.21 17.77
CA GLN A 136 -4.69 7.12 18.45
C GLN A 136 -4.84 8.44 17.67
N SER A 137 -3.73 9.02 17.19
CA SER A 137 -3.78 10.26 16.42
C SER A 137 -4.56 10.12 15.11
N GLU A 138 -4.48 8.95 14.45
CA GLU A 138 -5.23 8.66 13.22
C GLU A 138 -6.73 8.48 13.50
N MET A 139 -7.10 7.84 14.62
CA MET A 139 -8.49 7.73 15.06
C MET A 139 -9.09 9.11 15.38
N GLU A 140 -8.35 9.95 16.10
CA GLU A 140 -8.76 11.32 16.41
C GLU A 140 -8.94 12.17 15.15
N GLU A 141 -8.07 12.02 14.16
CA GLU A 141 -8.20 12.74 12.90
C GLU A 141 -9.42 12.29 12.09
N ALA A 142 -9.71 10.98 12.06
CA ALA A 142 -10.92 10.46 11.43
C ALA A 142 -12.20 11.06 12.06
N LEU A 143 -12.22 11.18 13.39
CA LEU A 143 -13.33 11.81 14.12
C LEU A 143 -13.45 13.32 13.79
N ARG A 144 -12.32 14.05 13.70
CA ARG A 144 -12.32 15.47 13.31
C ARG A 144 -12.77 15.70 11.86
N GLY A 145 -12.38 14.82 10.94
CA GLY A 145 -12.78 14.87 9.53
C GLY A 145 -14.29 14.69 9.34
N GLY A 146 -14.91 13.76 10.08
CA GLY A 146 -16.36 13.54 10.07
C GLY A 146 -17.17 14.74 10.56
N VAL A 147 -16.65 15.52 11.51
CA VAL A 147 -17.29 16.73 12.03
C VAL A 147 -17.33 17.85 10.99
N ARG A 148 -16.24 18.04 10.22
CA ARG A 148 -16.17 19.06 9.14
C ARG A 148 -17.15 18.78 8.00
N GLY A 149 -17.37 17.51 7.65
CA GLY A 149 -18.35 17.11 6.63
C GLY A 149 -19.80 17.44 7.01
N ASN A 150 -20.15 17.32 8.30
CA ASN A 150 -21.49 17.63 8.80
C ASN A 150 -21.73 19.15 8.93
N ASP A 151 -20.73 19.94 9.33
CA ASP A 151 -20.89 21.39 9.47
C ASP A 151 -21.00 22.12 8.13
N ALA A 152 -20.25 21.69 7.10
CA ALA A 152 -20.38 22.25 5.76
C ALA A 152 -21.75 21.94 5.14
N ALA A 153 -22.24 20.71 5.31
CA ALA A 153 -23.57 20.31 4.86
C ALA A 153 -24.69 21.01 5.63
N ARG A 154 -24.51 21.23 6.93
CA ARG A 154 -25.48 21.95 7.79
C ARG A 154 -25.52 23.45 7.48
N LYS A 155 -24.37 24.08 7.23
CA LYS A 155 -24.30 25.50 6.81
C LYS A 155 -24.93 25.72 5.42
N ALA A 156 -24.73 24.79 4.49
CA ALA A 156 -25.37 24.86 3.17
C ALA A 156 -26.90 24.71 3.25
N LYS A 157 -27.42 23.90 4.18
CA LYS A 157 -28.87 23.71 4.39
C LYS A 157 -29.55 24.83 5.17
N LEU A 158 -28.80 25.66 5.89
CA LEU A 158 -29.30 26.84 6.60
C LEU A 158 -29.19 28.13 5.77
N ALA A 159 -28.50 28.08 4.63
CA ALA A 159 -28.34 29.19 3.70
C ALA A 159 -29.24 29.07 2.44
N ALA A 160 -30.13 28.08 2.41
CA ALA A 160 -31.15 27.85 1.39
C ALA A 160 -32.53 27.94 2.04
#